data_AF-A0A9P4UVD4-F1
#
_entry.id   AF-A0A9P4UVD4-F1
#
_cell.length_a   1.000
_cell.length_b   1.000
_cell.length_c   1.000
_cell.angle_alpha   90.00
_cell.angle_beta   90.00
_cell.angle_gamma   90.00
#
_symmetry.space_group_name_H-M   'P 1'
#
loop_
_entity.id
_entity.type
_entity.pdbx_description
1 polymer ?
#
loop_
_entity_poly.entity_id
_entity_poly.type
_entity_poly.pdbx_seq_one_letter_code
_entity_poly.pdbx_strand_id
1 'polypeptide(L)'
;KVSSSISDPEHTFYNYTSGRWLYNERLRLSERRRHFDIHELCQAVAKSVGRSTNDITTFAKIAEGGSYRVFEATFQDRMNVIVRLPYPSTVPREHGIVSEVATMEYLRL
;
A
#
# COMPACT_ATOMS: atom_id res chain seq x y z
N LYS A 1 16.06 10.58 -6.39
CA LYS A 1 15.17 11.14 -7.45
C LYS A 1 13.95 10.23 -7.54
N VAL A 2 12.83 10.64 -6.94
CA VAL A 2 11.53 9.98 -7.16
C VAL A 2 11.22 10.17 -8.65
N SER A 3 11.34 9.09 -9.41
CA SER A 3 11.37 9.11 -10.87
C SER A 3 10.02 9.57 -11.44
N SER A 4 10.08 10.26 -12.57
CA SER A 4 8.95 10.73 -13.39
C SER A 4 7.85 9.70 -13.68
N SER A 5 8.11 8.41 -13.42
CA SER A 5 7.15 7.30 -13.51
C SER A 5 6.02 7.37 -12.48
N ILE A 6 6.24 7.98 -11.31
CA ILE A 6 5.28 7.95 -10.19
C ILE A 6 4.09 8.89 -10.38
N SER A 7 4.25 9.95 -11.18
CA SER A 7 3.17 10.87 -11.53
C SER A 7 2.27 10.33 -12.64
N ASP A 8 2.65 9.22 -13.27
CA ASP A 8 1.84 8.57 -14.30
C ASP A 8 0.57 7.98 -13.66
N PRO A 9 -0.64 8.37 -14.11
CA PRO A 9 -1.87 7.80 -13.59
C PRO A 9 -2.01 6.30 -13.85
N GLU A 10 -1.30 5.75 -14.85
CA GLU A 10 -1.27 4.33 -15.15
C GLU A 10 -0.18 3.57 -14.36
N HIS A 11 0.54 4.25 -13.46
CA HIS A 11 1.53 3.61 -12.62
C HIS A 11 0.93 2.47 -11.78
N THR A 12 1.70 1.39 -11.63
CA THR A 12 1.27 0.14 -10.96
C THR A 12 0.90 0.33 -9.49
N PHE A 13 1.31 1.45 -8.88
CA PHE A 13 0.98 1.78 -7.50
C PHE A 13 -0.49 2.15 -7.32
N TYR A 14 -1.09 2.75 -8.34
CA TYR A 14 -2.48 3.20 -8.28
C TYR A 14 -3.47 2.16 -8.79
N ASN A 15 -2.97 1.21 -9.59
CA ASN A 15 -3.74 0.23 -10.35
C ASN A 15 -3.56 -1.20 -9.82
N TYR A 16 -4.61 -2.01 -9.98
CA TYR A 16 -4.52 -3.45 -9.73
C TYR A 16 -3.87 -4.14 -10.93
N THR A 17 -2.91 -5.02 -10.68
CA THR A 17 -2.03 -5.60 -11.71
C THR A 17 -1.89 -7.13 -11.66
N SER A 18 -2.21 -7.78 -10.54
CA SER A 18 -1.94 -9.21 -10.32
C SER A 18 -2.96 -10.17 -10.93
N GLY A 19 -4.07 -9.71 -11.50
CA GLY A 19 -5.09 -10.62 -12.01
C GLY A 19 -6.18 -9.97 -12.85
N ARG A 20 -7.11 -10.81 -13.29
CA ARG A 20 -8.23 -10.47 -14.18
C ARG A 20 -9.54 -10.96 -13.60
N TRP A 21 -10.65 -10.35 -14.01
CA TRP A 21 -11.99 -10.79 -13.64
C TRP A 21 -12.72 -11.37 -14.84
N LEU A 22 -13.41 -12.49 -14.63
CA LEU A 22 -14.27 -13.12 -15.64
C LEU A 22 -15.47 -12.24 -16.01
N TYR A 23 -15.94 -11.42 -15.07
CA TYR A 23 -17.09 -10.54 -15.23
C TYR A 23 -16.77 -9.13 -14.72
N ASN A 24 -17.28 -8.11 -15.42
CA ASN A 24 -17.15 -6.71 -15.03
C ASN A 24 -15.70 -6.23 -14.81
N GLU A 25 -14.73 -6.76 -15.56
CA GLU A 25 -13.30 -6.46 -15.37
C GLU A 25 -12.98 -4.97 -15.28
N ARG A 26 -13.47 -4.17 -16.24
CA ARG A 26 -13.26 -2.72 -16.24
C ARG A 26 -13.79 -2.06 -14.97
N LEU A 27 -14.97 -2.49 -14.50
CA LEU A 27 -15.55 -2.01 -13.25
C LEU A 27 -14.70 -2.44 -12.04
N ARG A 28 -14.32 -3.72 -11.95
CA ARG A 28 -13.53 -4.26 -10.82
C ARG A 28 -12.16 -3.60 -10.70
N LEU A 29 -11.53 -3.26 -11.83
CA LEU A 29 -10.29 -2.47 -11.88
C LEU A 29 -10.53 -1.03 -11.42
N SER A 30 -11.60 -0.38 -11.91
CA SER A 30 -11.92 1.01 -11.55
C SER A 30 -12.22 1.21 -10.07
N GLU A 31 -12.96 0.29 -9.43
CA GLU A 31 -13.28 0.33 -8.00
C GLU A 31 -12.04 0.15 -7.11
N ARG A 32 -10.99 -0.47 -7.65
CA ARG A 32 -9.71 -0.68 -6.97
C ARG A 32 -8.73 0.43 -7.26
N ARG A 33 -8.89 1.21 -8.33
CA ARG A 33 -7.98 2.32 -8.65
C ARG A 33 -8.02 3.36 -7.53
N ARG A 34 -6.85 3.79 -7.06
CA ARG A 34 -6.72 4.83 -6.03
C ARG A 34 -5.40 5.56 -6.21
N HIS A 35 -5.51 6.87 -6.42
CA HIS A 35 -4.39 7.80 -6.32
C HIS A 35 -4.14 8.17 -4.86
N PHE A 36 -2.87 8.34 -4.53
CA PHE A 36 -2.41 8.81 -3.23
C PHE A 36 -1.06 9.48 -3.43
N ASP A 37 -0.72 10.40 -2.53
CA ASP A 37 0.59 11.03 -2.53
C ASP A 37 1.62 10.06 -1.95
N ILE A 38 2.62 9.70 -2.76
CA ILE A 38 3.70 8.79 -2.34
C ILE A 38 4.61 9.47 -1.32
N HIS A 39 4.84 10.77 -1.45
CA HIS A 39 5.69 11.50 -0.53
C HIS A 39 5.06 11.52 0.87
N GLU A 40 3.77 11.85 0.97
CA GLU A 40 3.04 11.81 2.23
C GLU A 40 2.95 10.38 2.81
N LEU A 41 2.80 9.37 1.95
CA LEU A 41 2.84 7.97 2.39
C LEU A 41 4.21 7.60 2.97
N CYS A 42 5.31 7.96 2.29
CA CYS A 42 6.66 7.73 2.78
C CYS A 42 6.94 8.49 4.09
N GLN A 43 6.41 9.71 4.25
CA GLN A 43 6.48 10.44 5.51
C GLN A 43 5.76 9.68 6.65
N ALA A 44 4.55 9.17 6.40
CA ALA A 44 3.82 8.38 7.38
C ALA A 44 4.58 7.10 7.79
N VAL A 45 5.21 6.43 6.82
CA VAL A 45 6.04 5.24 7.03
C VAL A 45 7.28 5.56 7.87
N ALA A 46 8.02 6.62 7.52
CA ALA A 46 9.21 7.02 8.28
C ALA A 46 8.83 7.39 9.74
N LYS A 47 7.74 8.12 9.91
CA LYS A 47 7.22 8.51 11.23
C LYS A 47 6.81 7.29 12.08
N SER A 48 6.24 6.24 11.48
CA SER A 48 5.78 5.07 12.25
C SER A 48 6.92 4.26 12.88
N VAL A 49 8.16 4.44 12.41
CA VAL A 49 9.36 3.81 12.97
C VAL A 49 10.37 4.83 13.55
N GLY A 50 9.98 6.11 13.69
CA GLY A 50 10.84 7.15 14.26
C GLY A 50 12.08 7.47 13.42
N ARG A 51 11.98 7.38 12.09
CA ARG A 51 13.07 7.61 11.13
C ARG A 51 12.78 8.81 10.21
N SER A 52 13.78 9.22 9.44
CA SER A 52 13.62 10.23 8.38
C SER A 52 13.17 9.59 7.08
N THR A 53 12.42 10.31 6.25
CA THR A 53 12.09 9.87 4.88
C THR A 53 13.33 9.69 4.01
N ASN A 54 14.42 10.40 4.33
CA ASN A 54 15.70 10.28 3.62
C ASN A 54 16.39 8.94 3.88
N ASP A 55 15.97 8.22 4.92
CA ASP A 55 16.50 6.91 5.26
C ASP A 55 15.83 5.80 4.43
N ILE A 56 14.71 6.08 3.74
CA ILE A 56 14.04 5.14 2.84
C ILE A 56 14.84 5.04 1.53
N THR A 57 15.35 3.84 1.26
CA THR A 57 16.14 3.54 0.05
C THR A 57 15.30 3.00 -1.08
N THR A 58 14.28 2.20 -0.77
CA THR A 58 13.34 1.65 -1.74
C THR A 58 11.92 1.73 -1.23
N PHE A 59 10.98 1.92 -2.15
CA PHE A 59 9.55 1.80 -1.90
C PHE A 59 8.92 1.08 -3.08
N ALA A 60 8.44 -0.14 -2.87
CA ALA A 60 7.98 -1.01 -3.93
C ALA A 60 6.64 -1.65 -3.59
N LYS A 61 5.77 -1.81 -4.59
CA LYS A 61 4.58 -2.66 -4.47
C LYS A 61 5.04 -4.11 -4.55
N ILE A 62 4.84 -4.88 -3.49
CA ILE A 62 5.31 -6.27 -3.40
C ILE A 62 4.20 -7.29 -3.58
N ALA A 63 2.96 -6.92 -3.26
CA ALA A 63 1.81 -7.80 -3.37
C ALA A 63 0.50 -7.01 -3.45
N GLU A 64 -0.54 -7.69 -3.87
CA GLU A 64 -1.91 -7.21 -3.80
C GLU A 64 -2.88 -8.39 -3.77
N GLY A 65 -4.03 -8.20 -3.15
CA GLY A 65 -5.08 -9.21 -3.05
C GLY A 65 -6.48 -8.62 -3.25
N GLY A 66 -7.50 -9.29 -2.72
CA GLY A 66 -8.88 -8.82 -2.84
C GLY A 66 -9.15 -7.49 -2.12
N SER A 67 -8.54 -7.30 -0.95
CA SER A 67 -8.89 -6.21 -0.02
C SER A 67 -7.82 -5.11 0.09
N TYR A 68 -6.55 -5.47 -0.09
CA TYR A 68 -5.40 -4.59 0.13
C TYR A 68 -4.41 -4.65 -1.03
N ARG A 69 -3.72 -3.53 -1.26
CA ARG A 69 -2.41 -3.49 -1.91
C ARG A 69 -1.33 -3.37 -0.83
N VAL A 70 -0.18 -3.99 -1.08
CA VAL A 70 0.90 -4.12 -0.12
C VAL A 70 2.18 -3.57 -0.74
N PHE A 71 2.79 -2.63 -0.02
CA PHE A 71 4.09 -2.08 -0.34
C PHE A 71 5.11 -2.47 0.74
N GLU A 72 6.36 -2.47 0.36
CA GLU A 72 7.49 -2.57 1.26
C GLU A 72 8.35 -1.30 1.11
N ALA A 73 8.69 -0.71 2.25
CA ALA A 73 9.70 0.34 2.36
C ALA A 73 10.95 -0.24 3.00
N THR A 74 12.11 -0.17 2.33
CA THR A 74 13.39 -0.59 2.90
C THR A 74 14.22 0.63 3.31
N PHE A 75 14.72 0.62 4.53
CA PHE A 75 15.57 1.65 5.10
C PHE A 75 17.06 1.34 4.91
N GLN A 76 17.92 2.35 5.06
CA GLN A 76 19.38 2.22 4.92
C GLN A 76 19.99 1.13 5.83
N ASP A 77 19.42 0.93 7.01
CA ASP A 77 19.82 -0.09 7.99
C ASP A 77 19.24 -1.48 7.68
N ARG A 78 18.63 -1.67 6.50
CA ARG A 78 17.94 -2.88 6.05
C ARG A 78 16.67 -3.22 6.85
N MET A 79 16.17 -2.30 7.67
CA MET A 79 14.83 -2.43 8.24
C MET A 79 13.79 -2.35 7.12
N ASN A 80 12.79 -3.22 7.16
CA ASN A 80 11.67 -3.20 6.23
C ASN A 80 10.37 -2.86 6.97
N VAL A 81 9.55 -2.02 6.34
CA VAL A 81 8.20 -1.69 6.80
C VAL A 81 7.18 -2.11 5.75
N ILE A 82 6.20 -2.91 6.17
CA ILE A 82 5.09 -3.34 5.32
C ILE A 82 3.95 -2.33 5.42
N VAL A 83 3.52 -1.82 4.27
CA VAL A 83 2.47 -0.82 4.15
C VAL A 83 1.27 -1.46 3.45
N ARG A 84 0.15 -1.54 4.16
CA ARG A 84 -1.09 -2.13 3.63
C ARG A 84 -2.12 -1.03 3.40
N LEU A 85 -2.48 -0.81 2.14
CA LEU A 85 -3.51 0.16 1.77
C LEU A 85 -4.79 -0.56 1.31
N PRO A 86 -5.94 -0.34 1.97
CA PRO A 86 -7.19 -0.92 1.54
C PRO A 86 -7.68 -0.32 0.23
N TYR A 87 -8.22 -1.17 -0.64
CA TYR A 87 -8.90 -0.72 -1.85
C TYR A 87 -10.15 0.12 -1.52
N PRO A 88 -10.54 1.08 -2.37
CA PRO A 88 -11.81 1.80 -2.23
C PRO A 88 -13.03 0.88 -2.15
N SER A 89 -13.00 -0.24 -2.87
CA SER A 89 -14.03 -1.29 -2.84
C SER A 89 -14.16 -2.03 -1.50
N THR A 90 -13.21 -1.90 -0.59
CA THR A 90 -13.22 -2.60 0.71
C THR A 90 -14.05 -1.81 1.72
N VAL A 91 -15.27 -2.27 2.01
CA VAL A 91 -16.23 -1.62 2.91
C VAL A 91 -16.77 -2.59 3.97
N PRO A 92 -16.95 -2.15 5.23
CA PRO A 92 -16.48 -0.89 5.81
C PRO A 92 -14.96 -0.91 6.02
N ARG A 93 -14.27 0.12 5.55
CA ARG A 93 -12.79 0.16 5.52
C ARG A 93 -12.16 0.00 6.90
N GLU A 94 -12.76 0.64 7.90
CA GLU A 94 -12.21 0.73 9.26
C GLU A 94 -12.21 -0.62 9.97
N HIS A 95 -13.30 -1.39 9.83
CA HIS A 95 -13.43 -2.69 10.51
C HIS A 95 -12.37 -3.69 10.08
N GLY A 96 -12.01 -3.71 8.78
CA GLY A 96 -10.96 -4.57 8.27
C GLY A 96 -9.60 -4.27 8.91
N ILE A 97 -9.26 -2.98 9.03
CA ILE A 97 -8.00 -2.54 9.65
C ILE A 97 -8.01 -2.83 11.15
N VAL A 98 -9.07 -2.44 11.86
CA VAL A 98 -9.18 -2.62 13.32
C VAL A 98 -9.12 -4.11 13.68
N SER A 99 -9.83 -4.97 12.96
CA SER A 99 -9.81 -6.42 13.19
C SER A 99 -8.43 -7.02 12.93
N GLU A 100 -7.72 -6.56 11.90
CA GLU A 100 -6.35 -7.01 11.62
C GLU A 100 -5.39 -6.59 12.73
N VAL A 101 -5.43 -5.32 13.17
CA VAL A 101 -4.59 -4.81 14.26
C VAL A 101 -4.90 -5.57 15.56
N ALA A 102 -6.17 -5.74 15.93
CA ALA A 102 -6.57 -6.48 17.12
C ALA A 102 -6.05 -7.92 17.11
N THR A 103 -6.09 -8.59 15.95
CA THR A 103 -5.56 -9.95 15.80
C THR A 103 -4.04 -9.97 15.92
N MET A 104 -3.33 -9.01 15.30
CA MET A 104 -1.87 -8.91 15.41
C MET A 104 -1.41 -8.63 16.83
N GLU A 105 -2.12 -7.78 17.58
CA GLU A 105 -1.87 -7.55 19.01
C GLU A 105 -2.12 -8.81 19.83
N TYR A 106 -3.23 -9.52 19.58
CA TYR A 106 -3.53 -10.78 20.26
C TYR A 106 -2.44 -11.84 20.03
N LEU A 107 -1.89 -11.95 18.81
CA LEU A 107 -0.83 -12.90 18.47
C LEU A 107 0.56 -12.52 19.03
N ARG A 108 0.73 -11.31 19.58
CA ARG A 108 1.98 -10.85 20.21
C ARG A 108 2.03 -11.11 21.71
N LEU A 109 0.90 -11.49 22.32
CA LEU A 109 0.83 -11.96 23.70
C LEU A 109 1.56 -13.29 23.86
#